data_AF-A0A6C1QSM1-F1
#
_entry.id   AF-A0A6C1QSM1-F1
#
_cell.length_a   1.000
_cell.length_b   1.000
_cell.length_c   1.000
_cell.angle_alpha   90.00
_cell.angle_beta   90.00
_cell.angle_gamma   90.00
#
_symmetry.space_group_name_H-M   'P 1'
#
loop_
_entity.id
_entity.type
_entity.pdbx_description
1 polymer ?
#
loop_
_entity_poly.entity_id
_entity_poly.type
_entity_poly.pdbx_seq_one_letter_code
_entity_poly.pdbx_strand_id
1 'polypeptide(L)'
;MNLAYFVAPLAVSGISAALAALISITDRIVNNYGEVTIDVNSGSKKLEVNGGANLLVTLAESGIFVPSACGGRGSCGECKVKVNSDVGPHLPTEIPYLDKDQIQNNVRLSCQVKLKTDIGIEIPEYLFKIKQYTGTVERIRDVTHDIKEVYFKLDDGQTVDFRAGQYGQIEVPPYDKVKDRTQRAYSMSSVPSDTNHVEFLVRLVPGGIVTTYVHDRLKEGEKMKVIAPFGEFYVRETDATMICVAGGSGMAPFKSIFYDFIEKDKMKDRDIWYFFGARTKKDLFYLDELEKMQNEHERFHFVAALSEPQPEDEWEGETGLITEVLGRYLKEEISQEKPKEGYLCGSPGMLDACMAVMREHGMTEDKIYFDKFA
;
A
#
# COMPACT_ATOMS: atom_id res chain seq x y z
N MET A 1 37.61 -27.11 43.49
CA MET A 1 36.95 -26.60 42.26
C MET A 1 38.04 -25.96 41.41
N ASN A 2 38.32 -26.48 40.21
CA ASN A 2 39.50 -26.07 39.44
C ASN A 2 39.30 -24.63 38.94
N LEU A 3 40.21 -23.71 39.30
CA LEU A 3 40.12 -22.28 38.96
C LEU A 3 39.99 -22.08 37.43
N ALA A 4 40.56 -23.00 36.65
CA ALA A 4 40.47 -23.07 35.20
C ALA A 4 39.03 -23.04 34.65
N TYR A 5 38.05 -23.59 35.38
CA TYR A 5 36.63 -23.56 34.97
C TYR A 5 36.02 -22.15 34.98
N PHE A 6 36.58 -21.21 35.74
CA PHE A 6 36.13 -19.82 35.79
C PHE A 6 37.00 -18.89 34.93
N VAL A 7 38.30 -19.17 34.81
CA VAL A 7 39.22 -18.31 34.04
C VAL A 7 38.85 -18.27 32.56
N ALA A 8 38.54 -19.42 31.94
CA ALA A 8 38.24 -19.45 30.51
C ALA A 8 36.95 -18.68 30.14
N PRO A 9 35.79 -18.88 30.82
CA PRO A 9 34.60 -18.05 30.57
C PRO A 9 34.82 -16.57 30.81
N LEU A 10 35.51 -16.18 31.91
CA LEU A 10 35.79 -14.78 32.22
C LEU A 10 36.69 -14.11 31.16
N ALA A 11 37.71 -14.81 30.68
CA ALA A 11 38.59 -14.31 29.63
C ALA A 11 37.82 -14.11 28.31
N VAL A 12 37.00 -15.08 27.91
CA VAL A 12 36.18 -14.98 26.69
C VAL A 12 35.17 -13.84 26.81
N SER A 13 34.42 -13.75 27.91
CA SER A 13 33.48 -12.66 28.15
C SER A 13 34.17 -11.29 28.16
N GLY A 14 35.36 -11.19 28.76
CA GLY A 14 36.15 -9.96 28.78
C GLY A 14 36.59 -9.52 27.39
N ILE A 15 37.09 -10.45 26.57
CA ILE A 15 37.50 -10.17 25.18
C ILE A 15 36.29 -9.78 24.33
N SER A 16 35.17 -10.51 24.44
CA SER A 16 33.93 -10.18 23.73
C SER A 16 33.37 -8.82 24.12
N ALA A 17 33.38 -8.48 25.41
CA ALA A 17 32.96 -7.17 25.88
C ALA A 17 33.88 -6.05 25.36
N ALA A 18 35.20 -6.27 25.35
CA ALA A 18 36.17 -5.31 24.82
C ALA A 18 35.99 -5.09 23.32
N LEU A 19 35.78 -6.16 22.54
CA LEU A 19 35.49 -6.06 21.10
C LEU A 19 34.16 -5.33 20.84
N ALA A 20 33.10 -5.66 21.58
CA ALA A 20 31.81 -4.99 21.46
C ALA A 20 31.91 -3.49 21.79
N ALA A 21 32.65 -3.14 22.84
CA ALA A 21 32.91 -1.75 23.21
C ALA A 21 33.72 -1.03 22.13
N LEU A 22 34.77 -1.65 21.60
CA LEU A 22 35.57 -1.08 20.52
C LEU A 22 34.74 -0.83 19.26
N ILE A 23 33.92 -1.80 18.84
CA ILE A 23 32.99 -1.63 17.71
C ILE A 23 32.02 -0.48 17.98
N SER A 24 31.42 -0.40 19.17
CA SER A 24 30.49 0.67 19.52
C SER A 24 31.15 2.06 19.53
N ILE A 25 32.40 2.15 20.01
CA ILE A 25 33.18 3.40 19.99
C ILE A 25 33.55 3.78 18.56
N THR A 26 34.04 2.82 17.76
CA THR A 26 34.38 3.07 16.36
C THR A 26 33.15 3.49 15.57
N ASP A 27 32.01 2.83 15.76
CA ASP A 27 30.74 3.21 15.13
C ASP A 27 30.34 4.65 15.52
N ARG A 28 30.43 4.98 16.81
CA ARG A 28 30.14 6.34 17.31
C ARG A 28 31.07 7.42 16.77
N ILE A 29 32.31 7.10 16.38
CA ILE A 29 33.28 8.08 15.85
C ILE A 29 33.20 8.15 14.32
N VAL A 30 33.10 7.01 13.64
CA VAL A 30 33.19 6.91 12.17
C VAL A 30 31.85 7.16 11.49
N ASN A 31 30.74 6.74 12.10
CA ASN A 31 29.40 6.94 11.57
C ASN A 31 28.69 8.18 12.15
N ASN A 32 29.37 8.98 12.97
CA ASN A 32 28.86 10.28 13.40
C ASN A 32 29.27 11.34 12.37
N TYR A 33 28.41 11.53 11.37
CA TYR A 33 28.58 12.53 10.32
C TYR A 33 28.23 13.96 10.79
N GLY A 34 27.96 14.14 12.08
CA GLY A 34 27.53 15.42 12.65
C GLY A 34 26.10 15.77 12.28
N GLU A 35 25.74 17.02 12.55
CA GLU A 35 24.46 17.61 12.16
C GLU A 35 24.49 17.96 10.68
N VAL A 36 23.46 17.54 9.96
CA VAL A 36 23.27 17.79 8.52
C VAL A 36 21.92 18.44 8.29
N THR A 37 21.85 19.31 7.30
CA THR A 37 20.62 20.00 6.89
C THR A 37 20.00 19.31 5.68
N ILE A 38 18.73 18.93 5.80
CA ILE A 38 17.90 18.53 4.65
C ILE A 38 17.06 19.74 4.23
N ASP A 39 17.32 20.26 3.03
CA ASP A 39 16.49 21.29 2.41
C ASP A 39 15.42 20.66 1.53
N VAL A 40 14.15 20.79 1.92
CA VAL A 40 13.01 20.20 1.23
C VAL A 40 12.29 21.26 0.39
N ASN A 41 12.15 21.00 -0.90
CA ASN A 41 11.47 21.85 -1.87
C ASN A 41 11.99 23.30 -1.84
N SER A 42 13.32 23.46 -1.95
CA SER A 42 14.01 24.74 -2.09
C SER A 42 13.66 25.77 -1.03
N GLY A 43 13.73 25.37 0.24
CA GLY A 43 13.52 26.23 1.41
C GLY A 43 12.12 26.17 2.00
N SER A 44 11.21 25.38 1.43
CA SER A 44 9.86 25.21 1.98
C SER A 44 9.89 24.61 3.39
N LYS A 45 10.80 23.67 3.64
CA LYS A 45 11.06 23.11 4.97
C LYS A 45 12.54 22.78 5.09
N LYS A 46 13.16 23.17 6.20
CA LYS A 46 14.53 22.77 6.56
C LYS A 46 14.49 21.87 7.78
N LEU A 47 15.21 20.76 7.71
CA LEU A 47 15.32 19.78 8.79
C LEU A 47 16.78 19.69 9.23
N GLU A 48 17.04 19.98 10.50
CA GLU A 48 18.33 19.75 11.14
C GLU A 48 18.31 18.36 11.80
N VAL A 49 19.16 17.46 11.32
CA VAL A 49 19.14 16.04 11.71
C VAL A 49 20.56 15.50 11.87
N ASN A 50 20.72 14.41 12.61
CA ASN A 50 22.00 13.73 12.71
C ASN A 50 22.25 12.89 11.45
N GLY A 51 23.41 13.05 10.83
CA GLY A 51 23.84 12.22 9.70
C GLY A 51 24.13 10.77 10.11
N GLY A 52 24.16 9.87 9.13
CA GLY A 52 24.49 8.44 9.27
C GLY A 52 23.35 7.49 8.92
N ALA A 53 22.11 7.88 9.24
CA ALA A 53 20.91 7.16 8.82
C ALA A 53 20.64 7.34 7.31
N ASN A 54 19.77 6.48 6.76
CA ASN A 54 19.29 6.69 5.40
C ASN A 54 18.21 7.78 5.35
N LEU A 55 18.03 8.38 4.18
CA LEU A 55 17.10 9.48 3.96
C LEU A 55 15.65 9.08 4.27
N LEU A 56 15.22 7.86 3.94
CA LEU A 56 13.85 7.39 4.23
C LEU A 56 13.52 7.43 5.73
N VAL A 57 14.38 6.84 6.56
CA VAL A 57 14.18 6.78 8.02
C VAL A 57 14.21 8.18 8.61
N THR A 58 15.19 9.00 8.19
CA THR A 58 15.36 10.36 8.70
C THR A 58 14.18 11.27 8.37
N LEU A 59 13.62 11.13 7.16
CA LEU A 59 12.40 11.83 6.76
C LEU A 59 11.21 11.38 7.62
N ALA A 60 11.04 10.07 7.84
CA ALA A 60 9.96 9.54 8.65
C ALA A 60 10.04 10.03 10.11
N GLU A 61 11.23 10.07 10.71
CA GLU A 61 11.47 10.64 12.05
C GLU A 61 11.15 12.14 12.11
N SER A 62 11.33 12.85 10.98
CA SER A 62 10.99 14.26 10.82
C SER A 62 9.52 14.52 10.41
N GLY A 63 8.69 13.48 10.44
CA GLY A 63 7.26 13.53 10.10
C GLY A 63 6.95 13.65 8.61
N ILE A 64 7.89 13.29 7.73
CA ILE A 64 7.70 13.21 6.28
C ILE A 64 7.74 11.74 5.86
N PHE A 65 6.60 11.19 5.47
CA PHE A 65 6.49 9.78 5.12
C PHE A 65 6.54 9.60 3.60
N VAL A 66 7.67 9.10 3.09
CA VAL A 66 7.79 8.70 1.69
C VAL A 66 7.26 7.27 1.52
N PRO A 67 6.51 6.96 0.45
CA PRO A 67 5.99 5.61 0.21
C PRO A 67 7.09 4.55 0.30
N SER A 68 6.88 3.52 1.12
CA SER A 68 7.81 2.40 1.22
C SER A 68 7.10 1.12 1.63
N ALA A 69 6.78 0.26 0.65
CA ALA A 69 6.17 -1.03 0.92
C ALA A 69 7.14 -2.00 1.61
N CYS A 70 8.45 -1.92 1.33
CA CYS A 70 9.44 -2.85 1.88
C CYS A 70 10.01 -2.43 3.25
N GLY A 71 9.72 -1.22 3.73
CA GLY A 71 10.31 -0.66 4.96
C GLY A 71 11.81 -0.35 4.81
N GLY A 72 12.23 0.16 3.64
CA GLY A 72 13.61 0.59 3.40
C GLY A 72 14.63 -0.50 3.02
N ARG A 73 14.18 -1.71 2.66
CA ARG A 73 15.04 -2.82 2.21
C ARG A 73 15.55 -2.71 0.77
N GLY A 74 15.17 -1.66 0.03
CA GLY A 74 15.61 -1.46 -1.36
C GLY A 74 15.01 -2.45 -2.37
N SER A 75 13.85 -3.02 -2.06
CA SER A 75 13.25 -4.12 -2.85
C SER A 75 11.88 -3.81 -3.46
N CYS A 76 11.38 -2.57 -3.33
CA CYS A 76 10.05 -2.19 -3.85
C CYS A 76 10.07 -1.02 -4.84
N GLY A 77 11.12 -0.20 -4.88
CA GLY A 77 11.20 0.94 -5.80
C GLY A 77 10.29 2.14 -5.50
N GLU A 78 9.44 2.08 -4.48
CA GLU A 78 8.42 3.12 -4.20
C GLU A 78 8.98 4.42 -3.58
N CYS A 79 10.11 4.33 -2.85
CA CYS A 79 10.60 5.45 -2.06
C CYS A 79 11.40 6.48 -2.89
N LYS A 80 10.84 6.89 -4.04
CA LYS A 80 11.49 7.79 -4.99
C LYS A 80 11.47 9.22 -4.46
N VAL A 81 12.64 9.86 -4.49
CA VAL A 81 12.83 11.27 -4.12
C VAL A 81 13.81 11.87 -5.13
N LYS A 82 13.52 13.07 -5.64
CA LYS A 82 14.48 13.80 -6.45
C LYS A 82 15.50 14.46 -5.54
N VAL A 83 16.78 14.28 -5.84
CA VAL A 83 17.89 14.83 -5.04
C VAL A 83 18.61 15.89 -5.85
N ASN A 84 18.73 17.10 -5.30
CA ASN A 84 19.37 18.23 -5.97
C ASN A 84 20.87 18.35 -5.66
N SER A 85 21.34 17.64 -4.64
CA SER A 85 22.75 17.59 -4.25
C SER A 85 23.49 16.39 -4.84
N ASP A 86 24.82 16.47 -4.88
CA ASP A 86 25.65 15.31 -5.22
C ASP A 86 25.69 14.31 -4.06
N VAL A 87 25.16 13.12 -4.30
CA VAL A 87 25.17 11.99 -3.34
C VAL A 87 25.94 10.79 -3.91
N GLY A 88 26.76 11.00 -4.95
CA GLY A 88 27.47 9.97 -5.67
C GLY A 88 26.59 9.23 -6.70
N PRO A 89 27.13 8.18 -7.35
CA PRO A 89 26.42 7.46 -8.41
C PRO A 89 25.22 6.66 -7.86
N HIS A 90 24.25 6.35 -8.75
CA HIS A 90 23.15 5.43 -8.45
C HIS A 90 23.68 4.04 -8.09
N LEU A 91 23.13 3.45 -7.02
CA LEU A 91 23.54 2.12 -6.58
C LEU A 91 22.91 1.02 -7.46
N PRO A 92 23.53 -0.16 -7.56
CA PRO A 92 22.94 -1.32 -8.26
C PRO A 92 21.57 -1.73 -7.73
N THR A 93 21.26 -1.40 -6.47
CA THR A 93 19.94 -1.63 -5.85
C THR A 93 18.88 -0.63 -6.31
N GLU A 94 19.28 0.52 -6.84
CA GLU A 94 18.37 1.57 -7.32
C GLU A 94 18.03 1.38 -8.80
N ILE A 95 19.04 1.05 -9.63
CA ILE A 95 18.95 1.01 -11.09
C ILE A 95 17.75 0.22 -11.63
N PRO A 96 17.39 -0.97 -11.09
CA PRO A 96 16.25 -1.74 -11.61
C PRO A 96 14.89 -1.04 -11.51
N TYR A 97 14.76 -0.02 -10.65
CA TYR A 97 13.50 0.68 -10.37
C TYR A 97 13.41 2.07 -11.00
N LEU A 98 14.47 2.51 -11.69
CA LEU A 98 14.59 3.85 -12.23
C LEU A 98 14.68 3.79 -13.76
N ASP A 99 13.87 4.60 -14.42
CA ASP A 99 13.99 4.82 -15.87
C ASP A 99 15.10 5.84 -16.20
N LYS A 100 15.36 6.03 -17.50
CA LYS A 100 16.43 6.92 -17.96
C LYS A 100 16.20 8.39 -17.60
N ASP A 101 14.94 8.86 -17.62
CA ASP A 101 14.60 10.24 -17.29
C ASP A 101 14.76 10.48 -15.79
N GLN A 102 14.31 9.53 -14.97
CA GLN A 102 14.50 9.52 -13.52
C GLN A 102 15.98 9.57 -13.13
N ILE A 103 16.83 8.79 -13.79
CA ILE A 103 18.29 8.81 -13.56
C ILE A 103 18.88 10.17 -13.95
N GLN A 104 18.49 10.73 -15.10
CA GLN A 104 18.95 12.05 -15.57
C GLN A 104 18.53 13.19 -14.63
N ASN A 105 17.33 13.10 -14.06
CA ASN A 105 16.80 14.05 -13.08
C ASN A 105 17.24 13.76 -11.63
N ASN A 106 18.24 12.89 -11.43
CA ASN A 106 18.79 12.49 -10.13
C ASN A 106 17.71 12.05 -9.12
N VAL A 107 16.71 11.30 -9.59
CA VAL A 107 15.78 10.58 -8.73
C VAL A 107 16.52 9.42 -8.08
N ARG A 108 16.36 9.27 -6.75
CA ARG A 108 17.00 8.27 -5.90
C ARG A 108 15.96 7.49 -5.10
N LEU A 109 16.33 6.30 -4.67
CA LEU A 109 15.57 5.60 -3.64
C LEU A 109 16.03 6.12 -2.27
N SER A 110 15.16 6.84 -1.55
CA SER A 110 15.53 7.47 -0.27
C SER A 110 16.02 6.47 0.78
N CYS A 111 15.61 5.20 0.72
CA CYS A 111 16.13 4.17 1.62
C CYS A 111 17.59 3.76 1.34
N GLN A 112 18.09 4.04 0.14
CA GLN A 112 19.44 3.71 -0.31
C GLN A 112 20.42 4.89 -0.20
N VAL A 113 19.90 6.11 -0.01
CA VAL A 113 20.71 7.32 0.18
C VAL A 113 21.08 7.47 1.66
N LYS A 114 22.37 7.40 1.99
CA LYS A 114 22.87 7.69 3.34
C LYS A 114 23.18 9.19 3.49
N LEU A 115 22.71 9.79 4.58
CA LEU A 115 22.97 11.19 4.89
C LEU A 115 24.39 11.35 5.47
N LYS A 116 25.27 12.00 4.71
CA LYS A 116 26.66 12.27 5.13
C LYS A 116 27.02 13.76 5.12
N THR A 117 26.25 14.55 4.38
CA THR A 117 26.40 15.98 4.17
C THR A 117 25.03 16.59 3.97
N ASP A 118 24.95 17.93 3.97
CA ASP A 118 23.74 18.65 3.61
C ASP A 118 23.21 18.20 2.24
N ILE A 119 21.89 18.11 2.13
CA ILE A 119 21.21 17.58 0.95
C ILE A 119 19.96 18.40 0.65
N GLY A 120 19.78 18.76 -0.62
CA GLY A 120 18.54 19.30 -1.14
C GLY A 120 17.70 18.20 -1.77
N ILE A 121 16.42 18.14 -1.44
CA ILE A 121 15.47 17.18 -2.02
C ILE A 121 14.21 17.86 -2.53
N GLU A 122 13.59 17.24 -3.53
CA GLU A 122 12.28 17.61 -4.05
C GLU A 122 11.32 16.42 -3.86
N ILE A 123 10.21 16.69 -3.20
CA ILE A 123 9.14 15.73 -2.96
C ILE A 123 7.76 16.35 -3.27
N PRO A 124 6.79 15.53 -3.71
CA PRO A 124 5.42 16.00 -3.95
C PRO A 124 4.78 16.59 -2.68
N GLU A 125 4.00 17.67 -2.85
CA GLU A 125 3.35 18.34 -1.72
C GLU A 125 2.36 17.45 -0.97
N TYR A 126 1.75 16.47 -1.64
CA TYR A 126 0.82 15.56 -0.98
C TYR A 126 1.47 14.73 0.13
N LEU A 127 2.80 14.51 0.10
CA LEU A 127 3.52 13.79 1.15
C LEU A 127 3.48 14.51 2.51
N PHE A 128 3.25 15.82 2.52
CA PHE A 128 3.10 16.58 3.77
C PHE A 128 1.74 16.35 4.45
N LYS A 129 0.76 15.77 3.75
CA LYS A 129 -0.54 15.40 4.33
C LYS A 129 -0.49 14.05 5.06
N ILE A 130 0.55 13.27 4.81
CA ILE A 130 0.69 11.91 5.35
C ILE A 130 1.09 11.99 6.80
N LYS A 131 0.37 11.27 7.64
CA LYS A 131 0.61 11.22 9.08
C LYS A 131 0.65 9.77 9.54
N GLN A 132 1.32 9.57 10.67
CA GLN A 132 1.21 8.34 11.42
C GLN A 132 0.13 8.51 12.48
N TYR A 133 -0.83 7.60 12.48
CA TYR A 133 -1.91 7.52 13.43
C TYR A 133 -1.67 6.34 14.38
N THR A 134 -2.14 6.50 15.61
CA THR A 134 -2.30 5.37 16.54
C THR A 134 -3.80 5.07 16.67
N GLY A 135 -4.17 3.81 16.70
CA GLY A 135 -5.57 3.41 16.86
C GLY A 135 -5.70 2.06 17.54
N THR A 136 -6.92 1.74 17.94
CA THR A 136 -7.29 0.43 18.49
C THR A 136 -7.99 -0.38 17.41
N VAL A 137 -7.68 -1.67 17.30
CA VAL A 137 -8.48 -2.59 16.50
C VAL A 137 -9.85 -2.73 17.16
N GLU A 138 -10.87 -2.16 16.54
CA GLU A 138 -12.23 -2.20 17.08
C GLU A 138 -12.94 -3.51 16.71
N ARG A 139 -12.73 -3.98 15.48
CA ARG A 139 -13.40 -5.18 14.96
C ARG A 139 -12.53 -5.94 13.97
N ILE A 140 -12.56 -7.27 14.03
CA ILE A 140 -11.98 -8.17 13.01
C ILE A 140 -13.07 -9.12 12.53
N ARG A 141 -13.28 -9.20 11.21
CA ARG A 141 -14.23 -10.14 10.59
C ARG A 141 -13.54 -10.96 9.51
N ASP A 142 -13.70 -12.28 9.55
CA ASP A 142 -13.33 -13.15 8.44
C ASP A 142 -14.38 -12.97 7.32
N VAL A 143 -13.95 -12.47 6.16
CA VAL A 143 -14.85 -12.25 5.01
C VAL A 143 -14.76 -13.36 3.98
N THR A 144 -13.60 -14.02 3.91
CA THR A 144 -13.38 -15.28 3.19
C THR A 144 -12.50 -16.18 4.04
N HIS A 145 -12.13 -17.34 3.50
CA HIS A 145 -11.17 -18.25 4.11
C HIS A 145 -9.74 -17.67 4.24
N ASP A 146 -9.39 -16.62 3.48
CA ASP A 146 -8.05 -16.03 3.46
C ASP A 146 -8.04 -14.49 3.50
N ILE A 147 -9.19 -13.81 3.71
CA ILE A 147 -9.28 -12.36 3.81
C ILE A 147 -9.98 -11.98 5.13
N LYS A 148 -9.34 -11.07 5.87
CA LYS A 148 -9.90 -10.43 7.07
C LYS A 148 -10.24 -8.97 6.79
N GLU A 149 -11.42 -8.54 7.18
CA GLU A 149 -11.77 -7.14 7.36
C GLU A 149 -11.31 -6.69 8.74
N VAL A 150 -10.49 -5.64 8.79
CA VAL A 150 -9.94 -5.09 10.04
C VAL A 150 -10.34 -3.63 10.16
N TYR A 151 -11.08 -3.31 11.21
CA TYR A 151 -11.60 -1.97 11.48
C TYR A 151 -10.79 -1.33 12.61
N PHE A 152 -10.09 -0.23 12.31
CA PHE A 152 -9.29 0.53 13.26
C PHE A 152 -10.03 1.80 13.66
N LYS A 153 -10.19 2.00 14.97
CA LYS A 153 -10.62 3.28 15.54
C LYS A 153 -9.40 4.10 15.93
N LEU A 154 -9.24 5.27 15.34
CA LEU A 154 -8.14 6.18 15.65
C LEU A 154 -8.30 6.75 17.08
N ASP A 155 -7.18 7.02 17.77
CA ASP A 155 -7.25 7.62 19.11
C ASP A 155 -7.84 9.04 19.05
N ASP A 156 -8.51 9.44 20.13
CA ASP A 156 -9.23 10.70 20.26
C ASP A 156 -8.39 11.91 19.82
N GLY A 157 -8.99 12.77 19.00
CA GLY A 157 -8.35 13.97 18.46
C GLY A 157 -7.52 13.75 17.19
N GLN A 158 -7.36 12.50 16.74
CA GLN A 158 -6.81 12.20 15.42
C GLN A 158 -7.93 12.03 14.40
N THR A 159 -7.79 12.69 13.26
CA THR A 159 -8.65 12.49 12.09
C THR A 159 -7.80 12.22 10.86
N VAL A 160 -8.24 11.27 10.04
CA VAL A 160 -7.65 10.99 8.74
C VAL A 160 -8.48 11.68 7.65
N ASP A 161 -7.80 12.43 6.78
CA ASP A 161 -8.39 13.03 5.59
C ASP A 161 -7.78 12.33 4.38
N PHE A 162 -8.60 11.59 3.63
CA PHE A 162 -8.18 10.82 2.47
C PHE A 162 -9.22 10.84 1.36
N ARG A 163 -8.82 10.44 0.15
CA ARG A 163 -9.74 10.23 -0.98
C ARG A 163 -10.04 8.74 -1.13
N ALA A 164 -11.29 8.41 -1.44
CA ALA A 164 -11.68 7.02 -1.68
C ALA A 164 -10.79 6.38 -2.76
N GLY A 165 -10.28 5.19 -2.44
CA GLY A 165 -9.30 4.46 -3.25
C GLY A 165 -7.84 4.61 -2.79
N GLN A 166 -7.53 5.57 -1.92
CA GLN A 166 -6.20 5.68 -1.30
C GLN A 166 -5.90 4.53 -0.33
N TYR A 167 -4.63 4.33 -0.02
CA TYR A 167 -4.16 3.27 0.87
C TYR A 167 -3.47 3.79 2.12
N GLY A 168 -3.41 2.93 3.13
CA GLY A 168 -2.64 3.14 4.36
C GLY A 168 -1.59 2.05 4.51
N GLN A 169 -0.65 2.25 5.42
CA GLN A 169 0.32 1.23 5.80
C GLN A 169 0.06 0.78 7.23
N ILE A 170 -0.21 -0.52 7.42
CA ILE A 170 -0.30 -1.12 8.75
C ILE A 170 1.12 -1.46 9.19
N GLU A 171 1.54 -0.94 10.34
CA GLU A 171 2.82 -1.27 10.96
C GLU A 171 2.63 -2.29 12.08
N VAL A 172 3.38 -3.39 12.02
CA VAL A 172 3.38 -4.46 13.03
C VAL A 172 4.68 -4.45 13.85
N PRO A 173 4.60 -4.77 15.15
CA PRO A 173 5.77 -4.90 15.99
C PRO A 173 6.61 -6.15 15.61
N PRO A 174 7.85 -6.26 16.11
CA PRO A 174 8.62 -7.51 16.05
C PRO A 174 7.84 -8.69 16.65
N TYR A 175 7.88 -9.84 16.00
CA TYR A 175 7.25 -11.07 16.47
C TYR A 175 7.94 -12.32 15.92
N ASP A 176 7.93 -13.42 16.68
CA ASP A 176 8.60 -14.68 16.32
C ASP A 176 10.06 -14.48 15.84
N LYS A 177 10.31 -14.67 14.54
CA LYS A 177 11.64 -14.52 13.90
C LYS A 177 11.85 -13.12 13.29
N VAL A 178 10.81 -12.29 13.24
CA VAL A 178 10.83 -10.94 12.71
C VAL A 178 11.33 -10.00 13.81
N LYS A 179 12.56 -9.52 13.66
CA LYS A 179 13.25 -8.72 14.70
C LYS A 179 12.90 -7.24 14.66
N ASP A 180 12.46 -6.75 13.51
CA ASP A 180 12.25 -5.33 13.25
C ASP A 180 10.78 -5.03 13.01
N ARG A 181 10.34 -3.81 13.38
CA ARG A 181 9.03 -3.30 12.96
C ARG A 181 8.93 -3.38 11.44
N THR A 182 7.78 -3.81 10.94
CA THR A 182 7.56 -3.94 9.50
C THR A 182 6.20 -3.36 9.16
N GLN A 183 6.11 -2.70 8.01
CA GLN A 183 4.87 -2.14 7.51
C GLN A 183 4.55 -2.66 6.11
N ARG A 184 3.27 -2.71 5.76
CA ARG A 184 2.79 -3.04 4.41
C ARG A 184 1.58 -2.19 4.05
N ALA A 185 1.48 -1.87 2.76
CA ALA A 185 0.37 -1.12 2.20
C ALA A 185 -0.89 -1.99 2.08
N TYR A 186 -2.03 -1.40 2.42
CA TYR A 186 -3.37 -1.96 2.23
C TYR A 186 -4.29 -0.82 1.84
N SER A 187 -5.08 -0.98 0.77
CA SER A 187 -6.05 0.03 0.37
C SER A 187 -7.12 0.19 1.45
N MET A 188 -7.48 1.44 1.74
CA MET A 188 -8.49 1.73 2.74
C MET A 188 -9.87 1.42 2.15
N SER A 189 -10.65 0.62 2.87
CA SER A 189 -12.00 0.21 2.47
C SER A 189 -13.10 0.96 3.23
N SER A 190 -12.74 1.80 4.20
CA SER A 190 -13.64 2.73 4.88
C SER A 190 -14.03 3.89 3.96
N VAL A 191 -15.17 4.50 4.25
CA VAL A 191 -15.64 5.71 3.56
C VAL A 191 -14.87 6.94 4.07
N PRO A 192 -14.44 7.89 3.22
CA PRO A 192 -13.69 9.07 3.64
C PRO A 192 -14.37 10.00 4.64
N SER A 193 -15.70 10.00 4.69
CA SER A 193 -16.48 10.80 5.63
C SER A 193 -16.28 10.36 7.09
N ASP A 194 -15.94 9.08 7.31
CA ASP A 194 -15.60 8.55 8.62
C ASP A 194 -14.13 8.80 8.95
N THR A 195 -13.86 10.05 9.33
CA THR A 195 -12.50 10.52 9.63
C THR A 195 -11.87 9.90 10.88
N ASN A 196 -12.63 9.15 11.69
CA ASN A 196 -12.13 8.53 12.93
C ASN A 196 -11.81 7.05 12.77
N HIS A 197 -12.12 6.45 11.61
CA HIS A 197 -11.87 5.04 11.36
C HIS A 197 -11.09 4.80 10.08
N VAL A 198 -10.31 3.73 10.08
CA VAL A 198 -9.69 3.19 8.88
C VAL A 198 -10.00 1.70 8.82
N GLU A 199 -10.52 1.25 7.70
CA GLU A 199 -10.80 -0.16 7.45
C GLU A 199 -9.88 -0.70 6.36
N PHE A 200 -9.47 -1.96 6.48
CA PHE A 200 -8.71 -2.66 5.45
C PHE A 200 -9.25 -4.07 5.21
N LEU A 201 -9.12 -4.56 3.98
CA LEU A 201 -9.28 -5.97 3.64
C LEU A 201 -7.90 -6.60 3.45
N VAL A 202 -7.48 -7.43 4.39
CA VAL A 202 -6.14 -8.02 4.45
C VAL A 202 -6.20 -9.48 4.04
N ARG A 203 -5.67 -9.78 2.84
CA ARG A 203 -5.47 -11.16 2.39
C ARG A 203 -4.26 -11.81 3.06
N LEU A 204 -4.38 -13.06 3.48
CA LEU A 204 -3.27 -13.88 3.94
C LEU A 204 -2.37 -14.25 2.75
N VAL A 205 -1.11 -13.84 2.82
CA VAL A 205 -0.08 -14.23 1.85
C VAL A 205 0.87 -15.17 2.57
N PRO A 206 1.06 -16.42 2.09
CA PRO A 206 2.00 -17.36 2.70
C PRO A 206 3.40 -16.76 2.85
N GLY A 207 3.93 -16.76 4.09
CA GLY A 207 5.23 -16.18 4.42
C GLY A 207 5.25 -14.64 4.52
N GLY A 208 4.11 -13.98 4.33
CA GLY A 208 3.98 -12.52 4.44
C GLY A 208 4.03 -12.03 5.89
N ILE A 209 4.99 -11.17 6.22
CA ILE A 209 5.21 -10.71 7.60
C ILE A 209 3.98 -10.00 8.18
N VAL A 210 3.39 -9.04 7.48
CA VAL A 210 2.29 -8.23 8.03
C VAL A 210 0.97 -8.99 7.94
N THR A 211 0.72 -9.69 6.84
CA THR A 211 -0.49 -10.49 6.65
C THR A 211 -0.59 -11.63 7.67
N THR A 212 0.50 -12.35 7.93
CA THR A 212 0.54 -13.38 8.99
C THR A 212 0.26 -12.78 10.38
N TYR A 213 0.79 -11.59 10.69
CA TYR A 213 0.47 -10.94 11.97
C TYR A 213 -1.04 -10.63 12.09
N VAL A 214 -1.62 -10.03 11.05
CA VAL A 214 -3.04 -9.70 11.01
C VAL A 214 -3.92 -10.95 11.15
N HIS A 215 -3.51 -12.07 10.54
CA HIS A 215 -4.30 -13.30 10.55
C HIS A 215 -4.15 -14.13 11.82
N ASP A 216 -2.94 -14.25 12.36
CA ASP A 216 -2.63 -15.22 13.42
C ASP A 216 -2.45 -14.59 14.81
N ARG A 217 -2.21 -13.27 14.88
CA ARG A 217 -1.78 -12.60 16.12
C ARG A 217 -2.69 -11.47 16.54
N LEU A 218 -3.12 -10.65 15.58
CA LEU A 218 -3.89 -9.43 15.83
C LEU A 218 -5.20 -9.74 16.53
N LYS A 219 -5.53 -8.95 17.56
CA LYS A 219 -6.79 -9.09 18.31
C LYS A 219 -7.54 -7.77 18.40
N GLU A 220 -8.85 -7.86 18.53
CA GLU A 220 -9.68 -6.72 18.94
C GLU A 220 -9.18 -6.17 20.28
N GLY A 221 -9.17 -4.84 20.41
CA GLY A 221 -8.60 -4.11 21.54
C GLY A 221 -7.11 -3.81 21.44
N GLU A 222 -6.39 -4.35 20.46
CA GLU A 222 -4.96 -4.12 20.30
C GLU A 222 -4.64 -2.73 19.72
N LYS A 223 -3.60 -2.08 20.25
CA LYS A 223 -3.12 -0.78 19.76
C LYS A 223 -2.16 -0.98 18.60
N MET A 224 -2.48 -0.36 17.47
CA MET A 224 -1.72 -0.46 16.22
C MET A 224 -1.39 0.92 15.66
N LYS A 225 -0.40 0.97 14.78
CA LYS A 225 -0.06 2.17 14.03
C LYS A 225 -0.43 2.03 12.56
N VAL A 226 -0.98 3.09 12.01
CA VAL A 226 -1.35 3.21 10.60
C VAL A 226 -0.73 4.48 10.04
N ILE A 227 -0.08 4.41 8.89
CA ILE A 227 0.47 5.59 8.20
C ILE A 227 -0.37 5.84 6.94
N ALA A 228 -0.97 7.02 6.83
CA ALA A 228 -1.94 7.33 5.77
C ALA A 228 -2.11 8.85 5.54
N PRO A 229 -2.71 9.28 4.42
CA PRO A 229 -3.04 8.47 3.25
C PRO A 229 -1.93 8.46 2.20
N PHE A 230 -1.82 7.36 1.45
CA PHE A 230 -0.94 7.23 0.30
C PHE A 230 -1.73 6.92 -0.97
N GLY A 231 -1.09 7.08 -2.12
CA GLY A 231 -1.59 6.62 -3.41
C GLY A 231 -2.39 7.64 -4.18
N GLU A 232 -2.44 7.44 -5.49
CA GLU A 232 -3.13 8.30 -6.47
C GLU A 232 -4.27 7.56 -7.18
N PHE A 233 -4.64 6.37 -6.68
CA PHE A 233 -5.80 5.62 -7.15
C PHE A 233 -7.07 6.22 -6.54
N TYR A 234 -7.62 7.22 -7.22
CA TYR A 234 -8.90 7.83 -6.90
C TYR A 234 -9.66 8.17 -8.18
N VAL A 235 -10.98 8.20 -8.09
CA VAL A 235 -11.85 8.45 -9.25
C VAL A 235 -11.64 9.85 -9.81
N ARG A 236 -11.58 9.98 -11.13
CA ARG A 236 -11.50 11.26 -11.83
C ARG A 236 -12.88 11.91 -11.93
N GLU A 237 -12.91 13.23 -11.80
CA GLU A 237 -14.14 14.03 -11.88
C GLU A 237 -14.55 14.23 -13.35
N THR A 238 -15.10 13.18 -13.95
CA THR A 238 -15.58 13.13 -15.35
C THR A 238 -16.92 12.39 -15.43
N ASP A 239 -17.57 12.45 -16.59
CA ASP A 239 -18.84 11.78 -16.90
C ASP A 239 -18.67 10.47 -17.73
N ALA A 240 -17.42 10.05 -17.98
CA ALA A 240 -17.09 8.83 -18.71
C ALA A 240 -17.72 7.58 -18.06
N THR A 241 -17.90 6.45 -18.73
CA THR A 241 -18.31 5.21 -18.03
C THR A 241 -17.16 4.69 -17.17
N MET A 242 -17.41 4.30 -15.91
CA MET A 242 -16.41 3.64 -15.05
C MET A 242 -16.42 2.15 -15.30
N ILE A 243 -15.26 1.60 -15.67
CA ILE A 243 -15.03 0.17 -15.79
C ILE A 243 -14.12 -0.27 -14.65
N CYS A 244 -14.73 -0.75 -13.57
CA CYS A 244 -14.06 -1.16 -12.35
C CYS A 244 -13.81 -2.67 -12.38
N VAL A 245 -12.58 -3.12 -12.16
CA VAL A 245 -12.24 -4.55 -12.12
C VAL A 245 -11.43 -4.88 -10.88
N ALA A 246 -11.89 -5.88 -10.13
CA ALA A 246 -11.24 -6.34 -8.91
C ALA A 246 -11.04 -7.86 -8.87
N GLY A 247 -10.07 -8.29 -8.05
CA GLY A 247 -9.91 -9.68 -7.63
C GLY A 247 -9.37 -9.79 -6.21
N GLY A 248 -9.94 -10.70 -5.42
CA GLY A 248 -9.58 -10.90 -4.00
C GLY A 248 -9.70 -9.61 -3.17
N SER A 249 -8.65 -9.28 -2.41
CA SER A 249 -8.62 -8.05 -1.59
C SER A 249 -8.61 -6.76 -2.42
N GLY A 250 -8.49 -6.83 -3.75
CA GLY A 250 -8.62 -5.68 -4.65
C GLY A 250 -10.02 -5.04 -4.64
N MET A 251 -11.00 -5.67 -3.99
CA MET A 251 -12.28 -5.06 -3.64
C MET A 251 -12.13 -3.85 -2.70
N ALA A 252 -11.10 -3.81 -1.85
CA ALA A 252 -10.96 -2.83 -0.77
C ALA A 252 -11.14 -1.36 -1.22
N PRO A 253 -10.40 -0.84 -2.23
CA PRO A 253 -10.60 0.53 -2.66
C PRO A 253 -11.97 0.76 -3.30
N PHE A 254 -12.57 -0.24 -3.96
CA PHE A 254 -13.90 -0.11 -4.55
C PHE A 254 -15.00 -0.02 -3.50
N LYS A 255 -14.89 -0.74 -2.37
CA LYS A 255 -15.78 -0.54 -1.22
C LYS A 255 -15.76 0.94 -0.82
N SER A 256 -14.57 1.51 -0.58
CA SER A 256 -14.43 2.93 -0.23
C SER A 256 -15.06 3.85 -1.29
N ILE A 257 -14.79 3.61 -2.58
CA ILE A 257 -15.29 4.43 -3.70
C ILE A 257 -16.82 4.38 -3.81
N PHE A 258 -17.42 3.19 -3.75
CA PHE A 258 -18.87 3.04 -3.92
C PHE A 258 -19.64 3.63 -2.75
N TYR A 259 -19.20 3.40 -1.51
CA TYR A 259 -19.83 4.02 -0.34
C TYR A 259 -19.65 5.55 -0.33
N ASP A 260 -18.50 6.08 -0.77
CA ASP A 260 -18.31 7.54 -0.95
C ASP A 260 -19.25 8.11 -2.02
N PHE A 261 -19.49 7.38 -3.11
CA PHE A 261 -20.45 7.77 -4.15
C PHE A 261 -21.89 7.75 -3.64
N ILE A 262 -22.25 6.76 -2.84
CA ILE A 262 -23.59 6.66 -2.23
C ILE A 262 -23.83 7.84 -1.28
N GLU A 263 -22.90 8.10 -0.35
CA GLU A 263 -23.06 9.20 0.62
C GLU A 263 -23.12 10.59 -0.03
N LYS A 264 -22.43 10.76 -1.16
CA LYS A 264 -22.43 12.01 -1.92
C LYS A 264 -23.54 12.08 -2.96
N ASP A 265 -24.43 11.09 -3.02
CA ASP A 265 -25.53 10.99 -4.00
C ASP A 265 -25.05 11.07 -5.47
N LYS A 266 -23.89 10.44 -5.74
CA LYS A 266 -23.21 10.43 -7.05
C LYS A 266 -23.47 9.17 -7.88
N MET A 267 -24.08 8.13 -7.30
CA MET A 267 -24.39 6.88 -8.01
C MET A 267 -25.29 7.08 -9.24
N LYS A 268 -26.08 8.17 -9.27
CA LYS A 268 -26.94 8.55 -10.39
C LYS A 268 -26.24 9.32 -11.51
N ASP A 269 -25.02 9.83 -11.26
CA ASP A 269 -24.35 10.77 -12.15
C ASP A 269 -23.56 10.06 -13.26
N ARG A 270 -23.17 8.81 -13.04
CA ARG A 270 -22.21 8.09 -13.89
C ARG A 270 -22.55 6.61 -13.99
N ASP A 271 -22.33 6.02 -15.17
CA ASP A 271 -22.50 4.57 -15.37
C ASP A 271 -21.27 3.85 -14.80
N ILE A 272 -21.50 2.90 -13.91
CA ILE A 272 -20.47 2.16 -13.18
C ILE A 272 -20.66 0.67 -13.45
N TRP A 273 -19.67 0.06 -14.09
CA TRP A 273 -19.61 -1.38 -14.30
C TRP A 273 -18.53 -1.97 -13.39
N TYR A 274 -18.93 -2.80 -12.43
CA TYR A 274 -18.02 -3.45 -11.51
C TYR A 274 -17.91 -4.94 -11.77
N PHE A 275 -16.72 -5.36 -12.20
CA PHE A 275 -16.35 -6.74 -12.49
C PHE A 275 -15.55 -7.32 -11.31
N PHE A 276 -16.07 -8.36 -10.66
CA PHE A 276 -15.38 -9.02 -9.56
C PHE A 276 -15.04 -10.47 -9.89
N GLY A 277 -13.76 -10.73 -10.11
CA GLY A 277 -13.25 -12.04 -10.51
C GLY A 277 -12.73 -12.88 -9.34
N ALA A 278 -13.10 -14.15 -9.32
CA ALA A 278 -12.66 -15.14 -8.35
C ALA A 278 -12.44 -16.51 -9.00
N ARG A 279 -11.77 -17.43 -8.28
CA ARG A 279 -11.63 -18.81 -8.76
C ARG A 279 -12.89 -19.60 -8.48
N THR A 280 -13.32 -19.60 -7.22
CA THR A 280 -14.47 -20.34 -6.68
C THR A 280 -15.36 -19.42 -5.86
N LYS A 281 -16.60 -19.84 -5.55
CA LYS A 281 -17.55 -18.99 -4.83
C LYS A 281 -17.07 -18.55 -3.43
N LYS A 282 -16.29 -19.40 -2.74
CA LYS A 282 -15.70 -19.08 -1.42
C LYS A 282 -14.65 -17.96 -1.44
N ASP A 283 -14.21 -17.54 -2.63
CA ASP A 283 -13.26 -16.43 -2.80
C ASP A 283 -14.00 -15.09 -3.04
N LEU A 284 -15.31 -15.15 -3.31
CA LEU A 284 -16.19 -13.99 -3.39
C LEU A 284 -16.77 -13.63 -2.02
N PHE A 285 -17.05 -12.36 -1.83
CA PHE A 285 -17.66 -11.81 -0.62
C PHE A 285 -18.39 -10.51 -0.96
N TYR A 286 -19.27 -10.08 -0.07
CA TYR A 286 -20.19 -8.94 -0.26
C TYR A 286 -21.16 -9.05 -1.44
N LEU A 287 -21.48 -10.27 -1.89
CA LEU A 287 -22.37 -10.47 -3.03
C LEU A 287 -23.76 -9.86 -2.77
N ASP A 288 -24.36 -10.18 -1.61
CA ASP A 288 -25.67 -9.66 -1.22
C ASP A 288 -25.67 -8.11 -1.17
N GLU A 289 -24.62 -7.50 -0.61
CA GLU A 289 -24.49 -6.05 -0.55
C GLU A 289 -24.34 -5.39 -1.93
N LEU A 290 -23.59 -6.01 -2.85
CA LEU A 290 -23.38 -5.51 -4.22
C LEU A 290 -24.62 -5.69 -5.09
N GLU A 291 -25.31 -6.82 -4.95
CA GLU A 291 -26.59 -7.08 -5.62
C GLU A 291 -27.66 -6.10 -5.14
N LYS A 292 -27.72 -5.85 -3.83
CA LYS A 292 -28.59 -4.80 -3.28
C LYS A 292 -28.24 -3.44 -3.86
N MET A 293 -26.96 -3.08 -3.93
CA MET A 293 -26.50 -1.81 -4.52
C MET A 293 -26.93 -1.67 -5.98
N GLN A 294 -26.82 -2.73 -6.79
CA GLN A 294 -27.32 -2.75 -8.16
C GLN A 294 -28.84 -2.54 -8.23
N ASN A 295 -29.60 -3.17 -7.33
CA ASN A 295 -31.06 -3.02 -7.30
C ASN A 295 -31.51 -1.61 -6.86
N GLU A 296 -30.72 -0.92 -6.04
CA GLU A 296 -31.01 0.44 -5.54
C GLU A 296 -30.52 1.55 -6.47
N HIS A 297 -29.58 1.26 -7.39
CA HIS A 297 -28.95 2.25 -8.26
C HIS A 297 -28.92 1.80 -9.73
N GLU A 298 -29.82 2.37 -10.55
CA GLU A 298 -30.00 1.99 -11.97
C GLU A 298 -28.75 2.05 -12.85
N ARG A 299 -27.75 2.87 -12.47
CA ARG A 299 -26.50 3.09 -13.21
C ARG A 299 -25.31 2.33 -12.62
N PHE A 300 -25.54 1.48 -11.62
CA PHE A 300 -24.54 0.56 -11.07
C PHE A 300 -24.82 -0.85 -11.55
N HIS A 301 -23.85 -1.45 -12.23
CA HIS A 301 -23.95 -2.78 -12.80
C HIS A 301 -22.85 -3.66 -12.20
N PHE A 302 -23.24 -4.75 -11.57
CA PHE A 302 -22.35 -5.70 -10.92
C PHE A 302 -22.27 -7.00 -11.71
N VAL A 303 -21.04 -7.43 -12.01
CA VAL A 303 -20.75 -8.65 -12.75
C VAL A 303 -19.70 -9.45 -11.98
N ALA A 304 -20.13 -10.52 -11.30
CA ALA A 304 -19.23 -11.48 -10.69
C ALA A 304 -18.91 -12.62 -11.67
N ALA A 305 -17.65 -13.06 -11.71
CA ALA A 305 -17.25 -14.21 -12.54
C ALA A 305 -16.37 -15.20 -11.79
N LEU A 306 -16.63 -16.49 -12.00
CA LEU A 306 -15.83 -17.60 -11.48
C LEU A 306 -15.05 -18.29 -12.61
N SER A 307 -13.72 -18.36 -12.46
CA SER A 307 -12.87 -19.02 -13.46
C SER A 307 -12.87 -20.54 -13.32
N GLU A 308 -13.11 -21.06 -12.11
CA GLU A 308 -13.08 -22.48 -11.78
C GLU A 308 -14.26 -22.85 -10.84
N PRO A 309 -15.53 -22.56 -11.21
CA PRO A 309 -16.67 -22.85 -10.35
C PRO A 309 -16.72 -24.33 -10.00
N GLN A 310 -16.94 -24.65 -8.74
CA GLN A 310 -17.11 -26.04 -8.30
C GLN A 310 -18.59 -26.46 -8.41
N PRO A 311 -18.90 -27.75 -8.59
CA PRO A 311 -20.29 -28.21 -8.64
C PRO A 311 -21.10 -27.81 -7.40
N GLU A 312 -20.49 -27.80 -6.22
CA GLU A 312 -21.10 -27.37 -4.95
C GLU A 312 -21.34 -25.86 -4.83
N ASP A 313 -20.78 -25.04 -5.71
CA ASP A 313 -20.97 -23.59 -5.67
C ASP A 313 -22.40 -23.20 -6.10
N GLU A 314 -23.10 -24.07 -6.83
CA GLU A 314 -24.42 -23.81 -7.43
C GLU A 314 -24.43 -22.44 -8.15
N TRP A 315 -23.38 -22.19 -8.94
CA TRP A 315 -23.12 -20.89 -9.55
C TRP A 315 -23.91 -20.71 -10.85
N GLU A 316 -24.75 -19.68 -10.87
CA GLU A 316 -25.56 -19.30 -12.04
C GLU A 316 -25.05 -18.01 -12.73
N GLY A 317 -24.01 -17.37 -12.18
CA GLY A 317 -23.42 -16.15 -12.73
C GLY A 317 -22.41 -16.43 -13.85
N GLU A 318 -21.56 -15.44 -14.13
CA GLU A 318 -20.61 -15.53 -15.22
C GLU A 318 -19.49 -16.55 -14.94
N THR A 319 -19.05 -17.24 -15.99
CA THR A 319 -17.98 -18.26 -15.90
C THR A 319 -16.86 -17.95 -16.89
N GLY A 320 -15.64 -18.34 -16.52
CA GLY A 320 -14.42 -18.05 -17.28
C GLY A 320 -13.53 -17.01 -16.62
N LEU A 321 -12.44 -16.64 -17.29
CA LEU A 321 -11.55 -15.61 -16.75
C LEU A 321 -12.27 -14.25 -16.78
N ILE A 322 -12.03 -13.41 -15.76
CA ILE A 322 -12.65 -12.08 -15.68
C ILE A 322 -12.35 -11.22 -16.92
N THR A 323 -11.21 -11.47 -17.59
CA THR A 323 -10.82 -10.82 -18.84
C THR A 323 -11.72 -11.18 -20.02
N GLU A 324 -12.18 -12.42 -20.10
CA GLU A 324 -13.07 -12.91 -21.16
C GLU A 324 -14.47 -12.29 -20.99
N VAL A 325 -14.96 -12.31 -19.75
CA VAL A 325 -16.22 -11.66 -19.36
C VAL A 325 -16.13 -10.16 -19.64
N LEU A 326 -15.08 -9.49 -19.18
CA LEU A 326 -14.86 -8.06 -19.43
C LEU A 326 -14.89 -7.72 -20.93
N GLY A 327 -14.19 -8.50 -21.76
CA GLY A 327 -14.15 -8.28 -23.20
C GLY A 327 -15.53 -8.41 -23.85
N ARG A 328 -16.31 -9.42 -23.47
CA ARG A 328 -17.68 -9.60 -23.97
C ARG A 328 -18.57 -8.41 -23.58
N TYR A 329 -18.57 -8.00 -22.31
CA TYR A 329 -19.38 -6.86 -21.87
C TYR A 329 -18.94 -5.54 -22.51
N LEU A 330 -17.64 -5.31 -22.67
CA LEU A 330 -17.12 -4.13 -23.37
C LEU A 330 -17.53 -4.08 -24.84
N LYS A 331 -17.80 -5.22 -25.46
CA LYS A 331 -18.22 -5.33 -26.86
C LYS A 331 -19.74 -5.27 -27.03
N GLU A 332 -20.49 -5.93 -26.14
CA GLU A 332 -21.90 -6.27 -26.37
C GLU A 332 -22.87 -5.46 -25.51
N GLU A 333 -22.51 -5.15 -24.26
CA GLU A 333 -23.43 -4.58 -23.26
C GLU A 333 -23.12 -3.11 -22.93
N ILE A 334 -21.85 -2.76 -22.82
CA ILE A 334 -21.41 -1.42 -22.43
C ILE A 334 -21.49 -0.49 -23.64
N SER A 335 -22.12 0.68 -23.47
CA SER A 335 -22.27 1.67 -24.53
C SER A 335 -20.92 2.09 -25.13
N GLN A 336 -20.86 2.14 -26.46
CA GLN A 336 -19.70 2.62 -27.22
C GLN A 336 -19.68 4.13 -27.43
N GLU A 337 -20.79 4.81 -27.12
CA GLU A 337 -20.96 6.25 -27.39
C GLU A 337 -20.26 7.13 -26.34
N LYS A 338 -20.14 6.65 -25.10
CA LYS A 338 -19.48 7.38 -24.01
C LYS A 338 -18.00 7.02 -23.91
N PRO A 339 -17.11 8.00 -23.60
CA PRO A 339 -15.76 7.72 -23.17
C PRO A 339 -15.74 6.77 -21.97
N LYS A 340 -14.68 6.00 -21.80
CA LYS A 340 -14.53 5.01 -20.72
C LYS A 340 -13.28 5.29 -19.92
N GLU A 341 -13.33 5.05 -18.62
CA GLU A 341 -12.17 5.06 -17.73
C GLU A 341 -12.08 3.72 -16.99
N GLY A 342 -10.89 3.14 -16.99
CA GLY A 342 -10.60 1.87 -16.34
C GLY A 342 -10.09 2.12 -14.94
N TYR A 343 -10.62 1.37 -13.97
CA TYR A 343 -10.17 1.37 -12.59
C TYR A 343 -9.90 -0.08 -12.19
N LEU A 344 -8.66 -0.44 -11.92
CA LEU A 344 -8.26 -1.84 -11.71
C LEU A 344 -7.55 -2.01 -10.37
N CYS A 345 -7.92 -3.02 -9.58
CA CYS A 345 -7.21 -3.31 -8.35
C CYS A 345 -7.12 -4.81 -8.07
N GLY A 346 -5.90 -5.30 -7.80
CA GLY A 346 -5.67 -6.71 -7.53
C GLY A 346 -4.27 -7.18 -7.90
N SER A 347 -4.15 -8.44 -8.31
CA SER A 347 -2.84 -9.06 -8.60
C SER A 347 -2.20 -8.51 -9.89
N PRO A 348 -0.87 -8.46 -9.96
CA PRO A 348 -0.14 -8.02 -11.15
C PRO A 348 -0.62 -8.67 -12.46
N GLY A 349 -0.76 -10.00 -12.46
CA GLY A 349 -1.16 -10.73 -13.66
C GLY A 349 -2.59 -10.41 -14.11
N MET A 350 -3.51 -10.21 -13.17
CA MET A 350 -4.88 -9.82 -13.49
C MET A 350 -4.92 -8.41 -14.08
N LEU A 351 -4.23 -7.45 -13.47
CA LEU A 351 -4.13 -6.08 -13.98
C LEU A 351 -3.58 -6.06 -15.40
N ASP A 352 -2.43 -6.70 -15.63
CA ASP A 352 -1.77 -6.71 -16.93
C ASP A 352 -2.69 -7.30 -18.02
N ALA A 353 -3.43 -8.37 -17.70
CA ALA A 353 -4.36 -9.00 -18.62
C ALA A 353 -5.63 -8.15 -18.89
N CYS A 354 -6.23 -7.55 -17.86
CA CYS A 354 -7.39 -6.67 -18.03
C CYS A 354 -7.03 -5.38 -18.78
N MET A 355 -5.84 -4.81 -18.55
CA MET A 355 -5.36 -3.65 -19.32
C MET A 355 -5.20 -3.99 -20.80
N ALA A 356 -4.72 -5.19 -21.14
CA ALA A 356 -4.65 -5.63 -22.53
C ALA A 356 -6.04 -5.66 -23.18
N VAL A 357 -7.04 -6.25 -22.51
CA VAL A 357 -8.43 -6.28 -22.99
C VAL A 357 -9.00 -4.86 -23.16
N MET A 358 -8.78 -3.96 -22.19
CA MET A 358 -9.24 -2.57 -22.28
C MET A 358 -8.62 -1.83 -23.48
N ARG A 359 -7.32 -2.04 -23.75
CA ARG A 359 -6.63 -1.44 -24.91
C ARG A 359 -7.15 -2.00 -26.23
N GLU A 360 -7.42 -3.29 -26.31
CA GLU A 360 -8.05 -3.92 -27.50
C GLU A 360 -9.42 -3.32 -27.80
N HIS A 361 -10.13 -2.81 -26.78
CA HIS A 361 -11.41 -2.13 -26.89
C HIS A 361 -11.28 -0.59 -26.92
N GLY A 362 -10.09 -0.07 -27.27
CA GLY A 362 -9.89 1.34 -27.60
C GLY A 362 -9.60 2.28 -26.42
N MET A 363 -9.41 1.77 -25.20
CA MET A 363 -9.02 2.59 -24.05
C MET A 363 -7.51 2.90 -24.09
N THR A 364 -7.17 4.17 -23.91
CA THR A 364 -5.77 4.63 -23.85
C THR A 364 -5.20 4.50 -22.44
N GLU A 365 -3.87 4.39 -22.32
CA GLU A 365 -3.21 4.16 -21.01
C GLU A 365 -3.46 5.29 -19.99
N ASP A 366 -3.60 6.53 -20.44
CA ASP A 366 -3.89 7.70 -19.59
C ASP A 366 -5.32 7.68 -19.00
N LYS A 367 -6.18 6.76 -19.49
CA LYS A 367 -7.55 6.53 -19.01
C LYS A 367 -7.69 5.24 -18.20
N ILE A 368 -6.58 4.56 -17.91
CA ILE A 368 -6.55 3.34 -17.12
C ILE A 368 -5.77 3.62 -15.82
N TYR A 369 -6.50 3.64 -14.72
CA TYR A 369 -5.97 3.83 -13.38
C TYR A 369 -5.92 2.48 -12.68
N PHE A 370 -4.84 2.21 -11.94
CA PHE A 370 -4.71 0.93 -11.25
C PHE A 370 -3.99 1.04 -9.91
N ASP A 371 -4.31 0.11 -9.01
CA ASP A 371 -3.62 -0.12 -7.75
C ASP A 371 -3.12 -1.58 -7.72
N LYS A 372 -1.80 -1.76 -7.80
CA LYS A 372 -1.14 -3.04 -8.02
C LYS A 372 -0.62 -3.62 -6.72
N PHE A 373 -1.19 -4.75 -6.29
CA PHE A 373 -0.77 -5.41 -5.04
C PHE A 373 0.38 -6.37 -5.29
N ALA A 374 1.60 -5.93 -4.99
CA ALA A 374 2.85 -6.67 -5.22
C ALA A 374 3.48 -7.23 -3.93
#